data_AF-A0A498Q3Q7-F1
#
_entry.id   AF-A0A498Q3Q7-F1
#
_cell.length_a   1.000
_cell.length_b   1.000
_cell.length_c   1.000
_cell.angle_alpha   90.00
_cell.angle_beta   90.00
_cell.angle_gamma   90.00
#
_symmetry.space_group_name_H-M   'P 1'
#
loop_
_entity.id
_entity.type
_entity.pdbx_description
1 polymer ?
#
loop_
_entity_poly.entity_id
_entity_poly.type
_entity_poly.pdbx_seq_one_letter_code
_entity_poly.pdbx_strand_id
1 'polypeptide(L)'
;MTHFDAEQVSRTIGAALAGPGGVALVVNVFANLPGVIHTAARRGLFRSNPERIQIGDWRYEVAHDGRLLAAHMVNGIVIAEDILAADAVGPHVSRALGQIVSRYGPTVIPNINAAVEILGTSTGYRY
;
A
#
# COMPACT_ATOMS: atom_id res chain seq x y z
N MET A 1 22.76 -0.33 -9.82
CA MET A 1 21.76 -1.39 -10.01
C MET A 1 20.64 -1.18 -9.00
N THR A 2 19.61 -0.40 -9.37
CA THR A 2 18.40 -0.21 -8.57
C THR A 2 17.33 -1.13 -9.15
N HIS A 3 17.37 -2.41 -8.78
CA HIS A 3 16.34 -3.37 -9.19
C HIS A 3 15.18 -3.28 -8.20
N PHE A 4 13.95 -3.33 -8.72
CA PHE A 4 12.76 -3.44 -7.89
C PHE A 4 12.52 -4.92 -7.58
N ASP A 5 12.76 -5.33 -6.34
CA ASP A 5 12.52 -6.70 -5.87
C ASP A 5 11.09 -6.82 -5.33
N ALA A 6 10.18 -7.26 -6.20
CA ALA A 6 8.76 -7.42 -5.88
C ALA A 6 8.51 -8.49 -4.80
N GLU A 7 9.36 -9.53 -4.72
CA GLU A 7 9.22 -10.61 -3.74
C GLU A 7 9.61 -10.13 -2.35
N GLN A 8 10.74 -9.41 -2.25
CA GLN A 8 11.17 -8.75 -1.02
C GLN A 8 10.07 -7.84 -0.49
N VAL A 9 9.55 -6.93 -1.33
CA VAL A 9 8.48 -6.00 -0.95
C VAL A 9 7.26 -6.75 -0.44
N SER A 10 6.81 -7.77 -1.16
CA SER A 10 5.66 -8.59 -0.76
C SER A 10 5.87 -9.25 0.59
N ARG A 11 7.06 -9.80 0.85
CA ARG A 11 7.41 -10.46 2.11
C ARG A 11 7.46 -9.49 3.28
N THR A 12 8.09 -8.33 3.09
CA THR A 12 8.15 -7.28 4.12
C THR A 12 6.75 -6.78 4.48
N ILE A 13 5.89 -6.58 3.49
CA ILE A 13 4.49 -6.20 3.72
C ILE A 13 3.76 -7.30 4.48
N GLY A 14 3.90 -8.57 4.08
CA GLY A 14 3.31 -9.71 4.79
C GLY A 14 3.74 -9.80 6.25
N ALA A 15 5.04 -9.61 6.53
CA ALA A 15 5.57 -9.56 7.89
C ALA A 15 4.99 -8.37 8.68
N ALA A 16 4.83 -7.22 8.03
CA ALA A 16 4.29 -6.02 8.66
C ALA A 16 2.82 -6.15 9.05
N LEU A 17 2.03 -6.84 8.24
CA LEU A 17 0.62 -7.12 8.51
C LEU A 17 0.42 -8.02 9.73
N ALA A 18 1.35 -8.93 10.00
CA ALA A 18 1.36 -9.75 11.20
C ALA A 18 1.82 -8.98 12.45
N GLY A 19 2.41 -7.80 12.27
CA GLY A 19 2.89 -6.93 13.35
C GLY A 19 1.82 -6.01 13.95
N PRO A 20 2.15 -5.28 15.02
CA PRO A 20 1.20 -4.45 15.77
C PRO A 20 0.61 -3.27 14.98
N GLY A 21 1.25 -2.87 13.87
CA GLY A 21 0.78 -1.79 13.00
C GLY A 21 -0.26 -2.22 11.95
N GLY A 22 -0.35 -3.52 11.66
CA GLY A 22 -1.32 -4.08 10.70
C GLY A 22 -1.34 -3.38 9.33
N VAL A 23 -2.51 -3.38 8.69
CA VAL A 23 -2.75 -2.82 7.36
C VAL A 23 -2.53 -1.30 7.32
N ALA A 24 -2.89 -0.58 8.38
CA ALA A 24 -2.81 0.88 8.43
C ALA A 24 -1.35 1.38 8.31
N LEU A 25 -0.41 0.68 8.94
CA LEU A 25 1.01 1.01 8.85
C LEU A 25 1.54 0.86 7.41
N VAL A 26 1.17 -0.24 6.74
CA VAL A 26 1.54 -0.49 5.34
C VAL A 26 1.06 0.66 4.45
N VAL A 27 -0.21 1.05 4.62
CA VAL A 27 -0.83 2.13 3.87
C VAL A 27 -0.10 3.47 4.09
N ASN A 28 0.20 3.80 5.34
CA ASN A 28 0.81 5.09 5.70
C ASN A 28 2.27 5.23 5.26
N VAL A 29 3.04 4.14 5.29
CA VAL A 29 4.44 4.16 4.85
C VAL A 29 4.54 4.47 3.35
N PHE A 30 3.60 3.97 2.54
CA PHE A 30 3.59 4.22 1.10
C PHE A 30 2.88 5.52 0.69
N ALA A 31 2.16 6.19 1.60
CA ALA A 31 1.41 7.41 1.31
C ALA A 31 2.28 8.55 0.76
N ASN A 32 3.57 8.59 1.10
CA ASN A 32 4.52 9.62 0.68
C ASN A 32 5.28 9.29 -0.61
N LEU A 33 4.99 8.17 -1.26
CA LEU A 33 5.68 7.80 -2.50
C LEU A 33 5.24 8.67 -3.68
N PRO A 34 6.17 9.04 -4.59
CA PRO A 34 5.80 9.70 -5.84
C PRO A 34 4.79 8.87 -6.64
N GLY A 35 3.69 9.50 -7.05
CA GLY A 35 2.60 8.85 -7.79
C GLY A 35 1.57 8.14 -6.92
N VAL A 36 1.71 8.17 -5.58
CA VAL A 36 0.67 7.74 -4.65
C VAL A 36 -0.21 8.93 -4.29
N ILE A 37 -1.53 8.72 -4.31
CA ILE A 37 -2.50 9.72 -3.86
C ILE A 37 -2.97 9.31 -2.47
N HIS A 38 -2.62 10.10 -1.45
CA HIS A 38 -3.11 9.90 -0.10
C HIS A 38 -4.34 10.78 0.17
N THR A 39 -5.40 10.18 0.68
CA THR A 39 -6.60 10.87 1.15
C THR A 39 -6.79 10.54 2.62
N ALA A 40 -6.49 11.51 3.48
CA ALA A 40 -6.64 11.37 4.92
C ALA A 40 -8.09 11.07 5.31
N ALA A 41 -8.26 10.34 6.42
CA ALA A 41 -9.56 10.07 7.00
C ALA A 41 -10.29 11.38 7.34
N ARG A 42 -11.59 11.45 7.02
CA ARG A 42 -12.43 12.61 7.34
C ARG A 42 -13.62 12.15 8.18
N ARG A 43 -13.59 12.46 9.48
CA ARG A 43 -14.75 12.26 10.37
C ARG A 43 -15.75 13.39 10.15
N GLY A 44 -16.88 13.08 9.50
CA GLY A 44 -18.01 13.98 9.37
C GLY A 44 -19.13 13.65 10.36
N LEU A 45 -20.04 14.61 10.59
CA LEU A 45 -21.22 14.45 11.46
C LEU A 45 -22.18 13.34 11.00
N PHE A 46 -22.24 13.06 9.69
CA PHE A 46 -23.15 12.07 9.10
C PHE A 46 -22.46 10.84 8.50
N ARG A 47 -21.19 10.95 8.08
CA ARG A 47 -20.40 9.83 7.54
C ARG A 47 -18.92 10.05 7.84
N SER A 48 -18.26 9.01 8.32
CA SER A 48 -16.80 8.98 8.40
C SER A 48 -16.24 8.36 7.13
N ASN A 49 -15.38 9.09 6.43
CA ASN A 49 -14.57 8.52 5.36
C ASN A 49 -13.28 7.99 5.97
N PRO A 50 -13.00 6.70 5.84
CA PRO A 50 -11.73 6.14 6.28
C PRO A 50 -10.58 6.66 5.41
N GLU A 51 -9.37 6.44 5.91
CA GLU A 51 -8.15 6.76 5.20
C GLU A 51 -8.00 5.91 3.94
N ARG A 52 -7.61 6.55 2.84
CA ARG A 52 -7.46 5.91 1.52
C ARG A 52 -6.11 6.27 0.94
N ILE A 53 -5.47 5.29 0.30
CA ILE A 53 -4.34 5.54 -0.58
C ILE A 53 -4.66 5.01 -1.96
N GLN A 54 -4.13 5.65 -2.99
CA GLN A 54 -4.17 5.13 -4.35
C GLN A 54 -2.74 4.91 -4.83
N ILE A 55 -2.40 3.65 -5.13
CA ILE A 55 -1.11 3.24 -5.67
C ILE A 55 -1.36 2.74 -7.09
N GLY A 56 -0.88 3.47 -8.09
CA GLY A 56 -1.14 3.15 -9.49
C GLY A 56 -2.65 3.14 -9.79
N ASP A 57 -3.13 2.00 -10.28
CA ASP A 57 -4.55 1.82 -10.64
C ASP A 57 -5.39 1.26 -9.48
N TRP A 58 -4.85 1.16 -8.27
CA TRP A 58 -5.54 0.57 -7.13
C TRP A 58 -5.72 1.55 -5.99
N ARG A 59 -6.94 1.66 -5.46
CA ARG A 59 -7.26 2.38 -4.24
C ARG A 59 -7.41 1.39 -3.09
N TYR A 60 -6.65 1.60 -2.03
CA TYR A 60 -6.69 0.82 -0.80
C TYR A 60 -7.33 1.61 0.33
N GLU A 61 -8.21 0.94 1.07
CA GLU A 61 -8.93 1.49 2.22
C GLU A 61 -8.92 0.46 3.34
N VAL A 62 -8.70 0.90 4.58
CA VAL A 62 -8.89 0.03 5.74
C VAL A 62 -10.38 -0.03 6.05
N ALA A 63 -10.98 -1.20 5.87
CA ALA A 63 -12.38 -1.46 6.17
C ALA A 63 -12.61 -1.46 7.69
N HIS A 64 -13.88 -1.36 8.11
CA HIS A 64 -14.23 -1.27 9.53
C HIS A 64 -13.88 -2.54 10.32
N ASP A 65 -13.77 -3.68 9.64
CA ASP A 65 -13.35 -4.96 10.19
C ASP A 65 -11.81 -5.14 10.23
N GLY A 66 -11.05 -4.11 9.85
CA GLY A 66 -9.59 -4.11 9.82
C GLY A 66 -8.97 -4.77 8.60
N ARG A 67 -9.78 -5.26 7.64
CA ARG A 67 -9.29 -5.81 6.38
C ARG A 67 -8.96 -4.71 5.37
N LEU A 68 -8.16 -5.05 4.37
CA LEU A 68 -7.82 -4.13 3.29
C LEU A 68 -8.81 -4.29 2.14
N LEU A 69 -9.58 -3.24 1.87
CA LEU A 69 -10.41 -3.14 0.67
C LEU A 69 -9.55 -2.58 -0.46
N ALA A 70 -9.43 -3.32 -1.56
CA ALA A 70 -8.76 -2.93 -2.77
C ALA A 70 -9.78 -2.65 -3.87
N ALA A 71 -9.85 -1.41 -4.33
CA ALA A 71 -10.73 -0.96 -5.41
C ALA A 71 -9.89 -0.67 -6.67
N HIS A 72 -10.21 -1.34 -7.77
CA HIS A 72 -9.56 -1.09 -9.06
C HIS A 72 -10.14 0.18 -9.68
N MET A 73 -9.26 1.14 -9.96
CA MET A 73 -9.57 2.47 -10.44
C MET A 73 -9.17 2.62 -11.91
N VAL A 74 -10.11 3.01 -12.76
CA VAL A 74 -9.85 3.41 -14.15
C VAL A 74 -10.45 4.79 -14.38
N ASN A 75 -9.61 5.77 -14.73
CA ASN A 75 -10.02 7.17 -14.94
C ASN A 75 -10.85 7.77 -13.77
N GLY A 76 -10.51 7.41 -12.53
CA GLY A 76 -11.22 7.88 -11.34
C GLY A 76 -12.52 7.14 -11.01
N ILE A 77 -12.89 6.12 -11.79
CA ILE A 77 -14.07 5.29 -11.57
C ILE A 77 -13.64 3.95 -10.97
N VAL A 78 -14.33 3.50 -9.93
CA VAL A 78 -14.16 2.16 -9.37
C VAL A 78 -14.85 1.16 -10.29
N ILE A 79 -14.10 0.22 -10.85
CA ILE A 79 -14.65 -0.82 -11.74
C ILE A 79 -14.74 -2.20 -11.08
N ALA A 80 -13.99 -2.42 -10.01
CA ALA A 80 -14.04 -3.64 -9.20
C ALA A 80 -13.60 -3.32 -7.78
N GLU A 81 -14.13 -4.04 -6.79
CA GLU A 81 -13.72 -3.97 -5.39
C GLU A 81 -13.51 -5.38 -4.86
N ASP A 82 -12.47 -5.56 -4.05
CA ASP A 82 -12.15 -6.83 -3.42
C ASP A 82 -11.70 -6.59 -1.98
N ILE A 83 -12.05 -7.50 -1.06
CA ILE A 83 -11.58 -7.48 0.32
C ILE A 83 -10.45 -8.49 0.43
N LEU A 84 -9.23 -7.98 0.59
CA LEU A 84 -8.04 -8.81 0.61
C LEU A 84 -7.87 -9.48 1.97
N ALA A 85 -7.65 -10.80 1.93
CA ALA A 85 -7.10 -11.55 3.05
C ALA A 85 -5.66 -11.10 3.32
N ALA A 86 -5.19 -11.25 4.56
CA ALA A 86 -3.89 -10.72 5.00
C ALA A 86 -2.71 -11.23 4.17
N ASP A 87 -2.74 -12.48 3.74
CA ASP A 87 -1.74 -13.12 2.88
C ASP A 87 -1.75 -12.58 1.43
N ALA A 88 -2.92 -12.15 0.94
CA ALA A 88 -3.08 -11.59 -0.40
C ALA A 88 -2.61 -10.13 -0.51
N VAL A 89 -2.54 -9.38 0.60
CA VAL A 89 -2.18 -7.95 0.60
C VAL A 89 -0.77 -7.71 0.08
N GLY A 90 0.24 -8.46 0.56
CA GLY A 90 1.64 -8.29 0.17
C GLY A 90 1.85 -8.39 -1.35
N PRO A 91 1.44 -9.51 -1.99
CA PRO A 91 1.54 -9.68 -3.44
C PRO A 91 0.74 -8.64 -4.22
N HIS A 92 -0.42 -8.22 -3.69
CA HIS A 92 -1.27 -7.24 -4.35
C HIS A 92 -0.66 -5.84 -4.36
N VAL A 93 -0.17 -5.35 -3.22
CA VAL A 93 0.48 -4.04 -3.11
C VAL A 93 1.80 -4.02 -3.88
N SER A 94 2.59 -5.10 -3.82
CA SER A 94 3.85 -5.22 -4.58
C SER A 94 3.63 -5.08 -6.10
N ARG A 95 2.58 -5.71 -6.64
CA ARG A 95 2.19 -5.53 -8.06
C ARG A 95 1.82 -4.09 -8.38
N ALA A 96 1.06 -3.42 -7.50
CA ALA A 96 0.69 -2.01 -7.70
C ALA A 96 1.92 -1.07 -7.64
N LEU A 97 2.89 -1.35 -6.78
CA LEU A 97 4.17 -0.63 -6.75
C LEU A 97 4.98 -0.86 -8.04
N GLY A 98 4.95 -2.08 -8.59
CA GLY A 98 5.53 -2.37 -9.90
C GLY A 98 4.92 -1.54 -11.04
N GLN A 99 3.62 -1.22 -10.96
CA GLN A 99 2.98 -0.29 -11.92
C GLN A 99 3.55 1.13 -11.79
N ILE A 100 3.81 1.60 -10.57
CA ILE A 100 4.45 2.90 -10.33
C ILE A 100 5.86 2.90 -10.93
N VAL A 101 6.66 1.87 -10.67
CA VAL A 101 8.00 1.73 -11.27
C VAL A 101 7.93 1.74 -12.80
N SER A 102 6.93 1.07 -13.39
CA SER A 102 6.73 1.04 -14.84
C SER A 102 6.35 2.41 -15.42
N ARG A 103 5.61 3.24 -14.68
CA ARG A 103 5.17 4.58 -15.13
C ARG A 103 6.21 5.68 -14.90
N TYR A 104 6.88 5.66 -13.75
CA TYR A 104 7.81 6.71 -13.33
C TYR A 104 9.28 6.35 -13.61
N GLY A 105 9.55 5.09 -13.97
CA GLY A 105 10.89 4.60 -14.25
C GLY A 105 11.71 4.30 -12.99
N PRO A 106 13.01 3.98 -13.15
CA PRO A 106 13.85 3.50 -12.06
C PRO A 106 14.16 4.55 -10.97
N THR A 107 13.83 5.82 -11.20
CA THR A 107 14.07 6.94 -10.27
C THR A 107 13.22 6.86 -9.00
N VAL A 108 12.08 6.15 -9.04
CA VAL A 108 11.21 5.96 -7.85
C VAL A 108 11.69 4.81 -6.96
N ILE A 109 12.54 3.92 -7.47
CA ILE A 109 12.99 2.70 -6.76
C ILE A 109 13.67 3.01 -5.41
N PRO A 110 14.57 4.01 -5.29
CA PRO A 110 15.15 4.35 -3.99
C PRO A 110 14.11 4.77 -2.94
N ASN A 111 13.05 5.48 -3.33
CA ASN A 111 11.97 5.87 -2.42
C ASN A 111 11.15 4.65 -1.97
N ILE A 112 10.88 3.72 -2.89
CA ILE A 112 10.19 2.47 -2.57
C ILE A 112 11.03 1.64 -1.60
N ASN A 113 12.33 1.50 -1.86
CA ASN A 113 13.24 0.74 -1.01
C ASN A 113 13.32 1.35 0.40
N ALA A 114 13.41 2.68 0.51
CA ALA A 114 13.40 3.38 1.80
C ALA A 114 12.08 3.15 2.57
N ALA A 115 10.93 3.19 1.88
CA ALA A 115 9.64 2.90 2.48
C ALA A 115 9.58 1.44 2.99
N VAL A 116 10.06 0.49 2.20
CA VAL A 116 10.16 -0.93 2.60
C VAL A 116 11.08 -1.13 3.81
N GLU A 117 12.20 -0.42 3.87
CA GLU A 117 13.14 -0.46 5.00
C GLU A 117 12.51 0.09 6.30
N ILE A 118 11.78 1.20 6.20
CA ILE A 118 11.01 1.77 7.34
C ILE A 118 9.95 0.75 7.81
N LEU A 119 9.27 0.10 6.87
CA LEU A 119 8.26 -0.91 7.19
C LEU A 119 8.86 -2.14 7.89
N GLY A 120 10.03 -2.62 7.43
CA GLY A 120 10.76 -3.70 8.11
C GLY A 120 11.23 -3.31 9.52
N THR A 121 11.75 -2.10 9.68
CA THR A 121 12.25 -1.62 10.98
C THR A 121 11.12 -1.44 12.00
N SER A 122 9.98 -0.89 11.57
CA SER A 122 8.81 -0.65 12.43
C SER A 122 8.13 -1.93 12.92
N THR A 123 8.40 -3.07 12.28
CA THR A 123 7.80 -4.37 12.60
C THR A 123 8.76 -5.28 13.35
N GLY A 124 9.98 -4.81 13.64
CA GLY A 124 11.03 -5.61 14.25
C GLY A 124 11.61 -6.69 13.32
N TYR A 125 11.16 -6.72 12.05
CA TYR A 125 11.65 -7.61 11.03
C TYR A 125 12.96 -7.06 10.47
N ARG A 126 14.08 -7.41 11.12
CA ARG A 126 15.42 -7.25 10.53
C ARG A 126 15.68 -8.42 9.58
N TYR A 127 16.12 -8.05 8.38
CA TYR A 127 16.56 -8.92 7.29
C TYR A 127 17.35 -10.14 7.74
#